data_AF-A0A850XRF3-F1
#
_entry.id   AF-A0A850XRF3-F1
#
_cell.length_a   1.000
_cell.length_b   1.000
_cell.length_c   1.000
_cell.angle_alpha   90.00
_cell.angle_beta   90.00
_cell.angle_gamma   90.00
#
_symmetry.space_group_name_H-M   'P 1'
#
loop_
_entity.id
_entity.type
_entity.pdbx_description
1 polymer ?
#
loop_
_entity_poly.entity_id
_entity_poly.type
_entity_poly.pdbx_seq_one_letter_code
_entity_poly.pdbx_strand_id
1 'polypeptide(L)' 'MEHRFFAPICWQDVLQKKLVPPFKPQVTSEVDTRYFDEEFTAQTITLTPPD' A
#
# COMPACT_ATOMS: atom_id res chain seq x y z
N MET A 1 14.04 -12.84 -14.60
CA MET A 1 12.62 -12.64 -14.96
C MET A 1 12.06 -13.74 -15.87
N GLU A 2 12.87 -14.75 -16.22
CA GLU A 2 12.53 -15.75 -17.25
C GLU A 2 11.95 -17.07 -16.69
N HIS A 3 11.75 -17.15 -15.37
CA HIS A 3 11.15 -18.35 -14.77
C HIS A 3 9.71 -18.51 -15.28
N ARG A 4 9.31 -19.73 -15.65
CA ARG A 4 8.00 -20.05 -16.27
C ARG A 4 6.80 -19.52 -15.48
N PHE A 5 6.92 -19.45 -14.16
CA PHE A 5 5.91 -18.84 -13.29
C PHE A 5 5.54 -17.40 -13.69
N PHE A 6 6.51 -16.62 -14.17
CA PHE A 6 6.32 -15.21 -14.56
C PHE A 6 6.11 -15.02 -16.07
N ALA A 7 5.94 -16.11 -16.84
CA ALA A 7 5.70 -16.04 -18.29
C ALA A 7 4.58 -15.06 -18.71
N PRO A 8 3.46 -14.91 -17.98
CA PRO A 8 2.42 -13.95 -18.40
C PRO A 8 2.71 -12.50 -18.01
N ILE A 9 3.82 -12.20 -17.33
CA ILE A 9 4.11 -10.86 -16.81
C ILE A 9 4.99 -10.08 -17.79
N CYS A 10 4.46 -8.99 -18.34
CA CYS A 10 5.25 -7.95 -18.99
C CYS A 10 5.90 -7.07 -17.91
N TRP A 11 7.18 -7.30 -17.63
CA TRP A 11 7.89 -6.62 -16.54
C TRP A 11 8.06 -5.11 -16.75
N GLN A 12 8.11 -4.65 -18.00
CA GLN A 12 8.15 -3.21 -18.30
C GLN A 12 6.85 -2.53 -17.85
N ASP A 13 5.70 -3.18 -18.00
CA ASP A 13 4.40 -2.67 -17.56
C ASP A 13 4.25 -2.71 -16.04
N VAL A 14 4.90 -3.67 -15.36
CA VAL A 14 5.01 -3.66 -13.88
C VAL A 14 5.74 -2.41 -13.42
N LEU A 15 6.93 -2.15 -13.96
CA LEU A 15 7.76 -1.00 -13.57
C LEU A 15 7.08 0.34 -13.85
N GLN A 16 6.32 0.42 -14.94
CA GLN A 16 5.56 1.61 -15.33
C GLN A 16 4.18 1.71 -14.67
N LYS A 17 3.84 0.79 -13.74
CA LYS A 17 2.54 0.74 -13.05
C LYS A 17 1.34 0.70 -14.01
N LYS A 18 1.50 0.04 -15.16
CA LYS A 18 0.46 -0.10 -16.20
C LYS A 18 -0.42 -1.32 -16.00
N LEU A 19 0.08 -2.36 -15.34
CA LEU A 19 -0.73 -3.52 -15.01
C LEU A 19 -1.79 -3.15 -13.97
N VAL A 20 -3.02 -3.60 -14.17
CA VAL A 20 -4.10 -3.45 -13.19
C VAL A 20 -3.83 -4.39 -12.01
N PRO A 21 -3.72 -3.88 -10.76
CA PRO A 21 -3.58 -4.74 -9.60
C PRO A 21 -4.79 -5.66 -9.44
N PRO A 22 -4.60 -6.93 -9.03
CA PRO A 22 -5.70 -7.87 -8.82
C PRO A 22 -6.59 -7.49 -7.63
N PHE A 23 -6.08 -6.65 -6.73
CA PHE A 23 -6.79 -6.15 -5.57
C PHE A 23 -6.70 -4.62 -5.53
N LYS A 24 -7.86 -3.98 -5.38
CA LYS A 24 -7.97 -2.54 -5.13
C LYS A 24 -8.50 -2.33 -3.72
N PRO A 25 -7.71 -1.78 -2.78
CA PRO A 25 -8.19 -1.49 -1.44
C PRO A 25 -9.32 -0.44 -1.49
N GLN A 26 -10.24 -0.53 -0.53
CA GLN A 26 -11.31 0.44 -0.39
C GLN A 26 -10.79 1.65 0.39
N VAL A 27 -10.64 2.79 -0.29
CA VAL A 27 -10.26 4.06 0.31
C VAL A 27 -11.41 5.03 0.14
N THR A 28 -11.91 5.57 1.26
CA THR A 28 -13.13 6.40 1.30
C THR A 28 -12.83 7.90 1.34
N SER A 29 -11.64 8.30 1.79
CA SER A 29 -11.19 9.69 1.83
C SER A 29 -9.67 9.79 1.84
N GLU A 30 -9.12 10.99 1.67
CA GLU A 30 -7.67 11.26 1.74
C GLU A 30 -7.07 10.95 3.12
N VAL A 31 -7.90 10.92 4.17
CA VAL A 31 -7.50 10.67 5.56
C VAL A 31 -7.97 9.31 6.08
N ASP A 32 -8.37 8.40 5.19
CA ASP A 32 -8.84 7.07 5.57
C ASP A 32 -7.71 6.23 6.18
N THR A 33 -7.88 5.83 7.44
CA THR A 33 -6.88 5.06 8.21
C THR A 33 -7.24 3.58 8.38
N ARG A 34 -8.23 3.04 7.67
CA ARG A 34 -8.80 1.70 7.94
C ARG A 34 -7.84 0.50 7.78
N TYR A 35 -6.71 0.70 7.09
CA TYR A 35 -5.68 -0.33 6.90
C TYR A 35 -4.46 -0.12 7.81
N PHE A 36 -4.55 0.82 8.76
CA PHE A 36 -3.62 1.00 9.86
C PHE A 36 -4.23 0.40 11.12
N ASP A 37 -3.38 -0.04 12.06
CA ASP A 37 -3.85 -0.59 13.34
C ASP A 37 -4.52 0.50 14.19
N GLU A 38 -5.66 0.17 14.77
CA GLU A 38 -6.41 1.05 15.66
C GLU A 38 -5.60 1.42 16.91
N GLU A 39 -4.68 0.55 17.34
CA GLU A 39 -3.74 0.83 18.44
C GLU A 39 -2.99 2.15 18.22
N PHE A 40 -2.68 2.50 16.97
CA PHE A 40 -1.98 3.74 16.64
C PHE A 40 -2.93 4.87 16.25
N THR A 41 -3.98 4.59 15.48
CA THR A 41 -4.88 5.66 14.98
C THR A 41 -5.77 6.24 16.07
N ALA A 42 -5.97 5.53 17.19
CA ALA A 42 -6.71 6.01 18.36
C ALA A 42 -5.86 6.84 19.33
N GLN A 43 -4.54 6.91 19.14
CA GLN A 43 -3.67 7.68 20.03
C GLN A 43 -3.83 9.18 19.81
N THR A 44 -3.54 9.95 20.86
CA THR A 44 -3.44 11.41 20.70
C THR A 44 -2.16 11.71 19.95
N ILE A 45 -2.24 12.58 18.94
CA ILE A 45 -1.09 13.00 18.15
C ILE A 45 -0.23 13.93 19.02
N THR A 46 0.75 13.37 19.71
CA THR A 46 1.68 14.11 20.56
C THR A 46 3.12 13.67 20.29
N LEU A 47 4.04 14.62 20.26
CA LEU A 47 5.47 14.33 20.24
C LEU A 47 5.95 14.05 21.67
N THR A 48 6.78 13.02 21.84
CA THR A 48 7.48 12.80 23.10
C THR A 48 8.40 14.00 23.38
N PRO A 49 8.31 14.65 24.55
CA PRO A 49 9.19 15.77 24.89
C PRO A 49 10.68 15.38 24.91
N PRO A 50 11.60 16.30 24.58
CA PRO A 50 13.03 16.10 24.79
C PRO A 50 13.38 16.10 26.29
N ASP A 51 14.47 15.41 26.67
CA ASP A 51 15.05 15.41 28.04
C ASP A 51 15.47 16.82 28.50
#